data_AF-A0A061N5P5-F1
#
_entry.id   AF-A0A061N5P5-F1
#
_cell.length_a   1.000
_cell.length_b   1.000
_cell.length_c   1.000
_cell.angle_alpha   90.00
_cell.angle_beta   90.00
_cell.angle_gamma   90.00
#
_symmetry.space_group_name_H-M   'P 1'
#
loop_
_entity.id
_entity.type
_entity.pdbx_description
1 polymer ?
#
loop_
_entity_poly.entity_id
_entity_poly.type
_entity_poly.pdbx_seq_one_letter_code
_entity_poly.pdbx_strand_id
1 'polypeptide(L)' 'MNGYISHELQRCLEVKGNYLLLVRWETIEDHMIGFRQSDEYQEWKRLLHHFYDPFPTVEHFERVAIERRTPCDQMMK' A
#
# COMPACT_ATOMS: atom_id res chain seq x y z
N MET A 1 -16.30 -0.10 -7.33
CA MET A 1 -15.71 0.78 -6.31
C MET A 1 -15.10 1.99 -6.97
N ASN A 2 -15.49 3.18 -6.53
CA ASN A 2 -14.88 4.42 -6.99
C ASN A 2 -13.44 4.52 -6.48
N GLY A 3 -12.57 5.13 -7.27
CA GLY A 3 -11.19 5.41 -6.89
C GLY A 3 -10.22 4.23 -6.81
N TYR A 4 -10.64 2.98 -7.05
CA TYR A 4 -9.70 1.86 -7.16
C TYR A 4 -8.90 1.96 -8.46
N ILE A 5 -7.57 1.89 -8.38
CA ILE A 5 -6.68 1.93 -9.55
C ILE A 5 -6.06 0.55 -9.81
N SER A 6 -5.32 0.01 -8.85
CA SER A 6 -4.65 -1.29 -8.99
C SER A 6 -4.20 -1.86 -7.64
N HIS A 7 -3.81 -3.13 -7.61
CA HIS A 7 -3.11 -3.72 -6.48
C HIS A 7 -1.94 -4.59 -6.91
N GLU A 8 -0.97 -4.76 -6.02
CA GLU A 8 0.19 -5.62 -6.18
C GLU A 8 0.48 -6.34 -4.84
N LEU A 9 0.86 -7.61 -4.91
CA LEU A 9 1.25 -8.39 -3.74
C LEU A 9 2.71 -8.82 -3.87
N GLN A 10 3.53 -8.41 -2.91
CA GLN A 10 4.95 -8.75 -2.84
C GLN A 10 5.20 -9.66 -1.64
N ARG A 11 6.07 -10.65 -1.79
CA ARG A 11 6.54 -11.52 -0.70
C ARG A 11 7.88 -11.00 -0.19
N CYS A 12 8.03 -10.87 1.13
CA CYS A 12 9.32 -10.58 1.76
C CYS A 12 10.28 -11.76 1.56
N LEU A 13 11.52 -11.47 1.13
CA LEU A 13 12.53 -12.50 0.90
C LEU A 13 13.21 -12.92 2.20
N GLU A 14 13.33 -12.00 3.15
CA GLU A 14 14.02 -12.15 4.43
C GLU A 14 13.14 -12.80 5.50
N VAL A 15 11.83 -12.51 5.48
CA VAL A 15 10.86 -13.00 6.48
C VAL A 15 9.79 -13.83 5.79
N LYS A 16 9.91 -15.16 5.91
CA LYS A 16 8.95 -16.10 5.34
C LYS A 16 7.54 -15.84 5.89
N GLY A 17 6.58 -15.72 4.99
CA GLY A 17 5.17 -15.49 5.36
C GLY A 17 4.80 -14.01 5.44
N ASN A 18 5.76 -13.09 5.40
CA ASN A 18 5.46 -11.66 5.31
C ASN A 18 5.19 -11.26 3.86
N TYR A 19 4.12 -10.48 3.67
CA TYR A 19 3.73 -9.93 2.39
C TYR A 19 3.41 -8.44 2.53
N LEU A 20 3.71 -7.69 1.47
CA LEU A 20 3.27 -6.31 1.30
C LEU A 20 2.17 -6.28 0.23
N LEU A 21 0.98 -5.85 0.61
CA LEU A 21 -0.10 -5.55 -0.33
C LEU A 21 -0.12 -4.05 -0.58
N LEU A 22 0.27 -3.65 -1.80
CA LEU A 22 0.18 -2.26 -2.24
C LEU A 22 -1.12 -2.08 -3.02
N VAL A 23 -2.01 -1.21 -2.54
CA VAL A 23 -3.25 -0.86 -3.25
C VAL A 23 -3.20 0.61 -3.62
N ARG A 24 -3.42 0.91 -4.91
CA ARG A 24 -3.45 2.27 -5.45
C ARG A 24 -4.89 2.76 -5.50
N TRP A 25 -5.08 3.93 -4.89
CA TRP A 25 -6.35 4.64 -4.85
C TRP A 25 -6.19 6.03 -5.46
N GLU A 26 -7.28 6.59 -5.98
CA GLU A 26 -7.35 7.99 -6.38
C GLU A 26 -7.25 8.92 -5.16
N THR A 27 -7.96 8.60 -4.08
CA THR A 27 -7.93 9.36 -2.81
C THR A 27 -7.81 8.45 -1.59
N ILE A 28 -7.46 9.02 -0.44
CA ILE A 28 -7.45 8.28 0.83
C ILE A 28 -8.88 7.93 1.28
N GLU A 29 -9.86 8.78 0.97
CA GLU A 29 -11.28 8.59 1.26
C GLU A 29 -11.86 7.39 0.51
N ASP A 30 -11.45 7.15 -0.73
CA ASP A 30 -11.88 5.97 -1.50
C ASP A 30 -11.50 4.65 -0.82
N HIS A 31 -10.34 4.60 -0.17
CA HIS A 31 -9.97 3.47 0.68
C HIS A 31 -10.71 3.51 2.02
N MET A 32 -10.56 4.58 2.80
CA MET A 32 -10.95 4.60 4.21
C MET A 32 -12.45 4.66 4.46
N ILE A 33 -13.21 5.25 3.52
CA ILE A 33 -14.66 5.37 3.60
C ILE A 33 -15.27 4.46 2.55
N GLY A 34 -14.92 4.68 1.27
CA GLY A 34 -15.51 3.98 0.14
C GLY A 34 -15.39 2.46 0.27
N PHE A 35 -14.16 1.94 0.29
CA PHE A 35 -13.92 0.51 0.40
C PHE A 35 -14.27 -0.03 1.79
N ARG A 36 -13.74 0.57 2.86
CA ARG A 36 -13.88 0.01 4.22
C ARG A 36 -15.33 -0.10 4.71
N GLN A 37 -16.26 0.66 4.16
CA GLN A 37 -17.68 0.61 4.51
C GLN A 37 -18.51 -0.20 3.50
N SER A 38 -17.91 -0.74 2.45
CA SER A 38 -18.63 -1.47 1.40
C SER A 38 -18.80 -2.96 1.71
N ASP A 39 -19.73 -3.59 0.98
CA ASP A 39 -19.95 -5.04 1.06
C ASP A 39 -18.73 -5.83 0.54
N GLU A 40 -18.00 -5.28 -0.44
CA GLU A 40 -16.78 -5.89 -0.95
C GLU A 40 -15.69 -5.98 0.12
N TYR A 41 -15.62 -5.04 1.08
CA TYR A 41 -14.69 -5.16 2.21
C TYR A 41 -15.07 -6.31 3.16
N GLN A 42 -16.35 -6.60 3.33
CA GLN A 42 -16.77 -7.76 4.13
C GLN A 42 -16.33 -9.06 3.47
N GLU A 43 -16.49 -9.17 2.15
CA GLU A 43 -16.03 -10.33 1.40
C GLU A 43 -14.49 -10.45 1.41
N TRP A 44 -13.78 -9.32 1.20
CA TRP A 44 -12.33 -9.24 1.34
C TRP A 44 -11.86 -9.75 2.70
N LYS A 45 -12.48 -9.27 3.79
CA LYS A 45 -12.17 -9.69 5.15
C LYS A 45 -12.43 -11.18 5.33
N ARG A 46 -13.56 -11.70 4.86
CA ARG A 46 -13.89 -13.13 4.94
C ARG A 46 -12.83 -14.00 4.25
N LEU A 47 -12.38 -13.58 3.08
CA LEU A 47 -11.39 -14.31 2.28
C LEU A 47 -9.97 -14.24 2.83
N LEU A 48 -9.56 -13.14 3.47
CA LEU A 48 -8.15 -12.92 3.80
C LEU A 48 -7.83 -12.90 5.30
N HIS A 49 -8.78 -12.59 6.16
CA HIS A 49 -8.51 -12.33 7.57
C HIS A 49 -7.86 -13.51 8.29
N HIS A 50 -8.14 -14.74 7.87
CA HIS A 50 -7.58 -15.95 8.47
C HIS A 50 -6.10 -16.22 8.09
N PHE A 51 -5.54 -15.45 7.15
CA PHE A 51 -4.11 -15.49 6.83
C PHE A 51 -3.30 -14.45 7.62
N TYR A 52 -3.95 -13.57 8.39
CA TYR A 52 -3.28 -12.52 9.15
C TYR A 52 -2.92 -13.00 10.55
N ASP A 53 -1.63 -12.97 10.87
CA ASP A 53 -1.11 -13.21 12.21
C ASP A 53 0.18 -12.39 12.41
N PRO A 54 0.12 -11.21 13.07
CA PRO A 54 -1.05 -10.50 13.62
C PRO A 54 -1.85 -9.75 12.54
N PHE A 55 -2.80 -8.91 12.95
CA PHE A 55 -3.48 -7.99 12.02
C PHE A 55 -2.44 -7.08 11.33
N PRO A 56 -2.52 -6.89 10.00
CA PRO A 56 -1.51 -6.12 9.28
C PRO A 56 -1.55 -4.64 9.65
N THR A 57 -0.38 -4.02 9.70
CA THR A 57 -0.26 -2.56 9.71
C THR A 57 -0.73 -2.01 8.36
N VAL A 58 -1.52 -0.94 8.38
CA VAL A 58 -2.04 -0.28 7.17
C VAL A 58 -1.61 1.17 7.20
N GLU A 59 -0.86 1.58 6.18
CA GLU A 59 -0.33 2.93 6.02
C GLU A 59 -0.60 3.44 4.60
N HIS A 60 -0.62 4.76 4.43
CA HIS A 60 -0.87 5.42 3.15
C HIS A 60 0.32 6.29 2.80
N PHE A 61 0.83 6.15 1.58
CA PHE A 61 2.02 6.83 1.11
C PHE A 61 1.73 7.58 -0.18
N GLU A 62 2.36 8.73 -0.34
CA GLU A 62 2.42 9.44 -1.62
C GLU A 62 3.74 9.17 -2.33
N ARG A 63 3.73 9.27 -3.66
CA ARG A 63 4.95 9.11 -4.45
C ARG A 63 5.80 10.37 -4.37
N VAL A 64 6.93 10.30 -3.67
CA VAL A 64 7.94 11.36 -3.68
C VAL A 64 8.90 11.12 -4.85
N ALA A 65 9.15 12.16 -5.65
CA ALA A 65 10.17 12.10 -6.70
C ALA A 65 11.57 12.06 -6.06
N ILE A 66 12.39 11.09 -6.47
CA ILE A 66 13.79 11.07 -6.06
C ILE A 66 14.58 11.93 -7.06
N GLU A 67 15.03 13.10 -6.60
CA GLU A 67 15.99 13.89 -7.37
C GLU A 67 17.35 13.21 -7.32
N ARG A 68 17.91 12.87 -8.48
CA ARG A 68 19.30 12.41 -8.58
C ARG A 68 20.21 13.60 -8.30
N ARG A 69 20.87 13.62 -7.15
CA ARG A 69 22.00 14.54 -6.95
C ARG A 69 23.19 14.03 -7.75
N THR A 70 23.65 14.82 -8.71
CA THR A 70 24.95 14.60 -9.35
C THR A 70 26.06 14.99 -8.37
N PRO A 71 27.13 14.19 -8.23
CA PRO A 71 28.25 14.52 -7.32
C PRO A 71 28.91 15.88 -7.59
N CYS A 72 28.76 16.43 -8.80
CA CYS A 72 29.37 17.70 -9.20
C CYS A 72 28.76 18.93 -8.48
N ASP A 73 27.54 18.82 -7.94
CA ASP A 73 26.85 19.94 -7.30
C ASP A 73 27.33 20.25 -5.87
N GLN A 74 28.25 19.44 -5.32
CA GLN A 74 28.81 19.63 -3.97
C GLN A 74 30.14 20.41 -3.93
N MET A 75 30.76 20.74 -5.07
CA MET A 75 32.06 21.43 -5.12
C MET A 75 31.97 22.97 -5.21
N MET A 76 30.82 23.56 -4.90
CA MET A 76 30.65 25.03 -4.83
C MET A 76 30.07 25.49 -3.49
N LYS A 77 30.61 24.98 -2.37
CA LYS A 77 30.48 25.61 -1.05
C LYS A 77 31.81 25.58 -0.32
#